data_AF-A0A6G2KX93-F1
#
_entry.id   AF-A0A6G2KX93-F1
#
_cell.length_a   1.000
_cell.length_b   1.000
_cell.length_c   1.000
_cell.angle_alpha   90.00
_cell.angle_beta   90.00
_cell.angle_gamma   90.00
#
_symmetry.space_group_name_H-M   'P 1'
#
loop_
_entity.id
_entity.type
_entity.pdbx_description
1 polymer ?
#
loop_
_entity_poly.entity_id
_entity_poly.type
_entity_poly.pdbx_seq_one_letter_code
_entity_poly.pdbx_strand_id
1 'polypeptide(L)' 'MADIVEETVELGSRVYTDEYKAYSSLGKRGYEHEMVNHSEDEYASGEDNKIHT' A
#
# COMPACT_ATOMS: atom_id res chain seq x y z
N MET A 1 -2.04 -20.20 -7.53
CA MET A 1 -3.03 -19.11 -7.61
C MET A 1 -2.20 -17.86 -7.82
N ALA A 2 -2.37 -17.17 -8.94
CA ALA A 2 -1.59 -15.97 -9.21
C ALA A 2 -2.10 -14.85 -8.31
N ASP A 3 -1.18 -14.07 -7.75
CA ASP A 3 -1.51 -12.95 -6.90
C ASP A 3 -1.80 -11.74 -7.79
N ILE A 4 -3.00 -11.17 -7.62
CA ILE A 4 -3.51 -10.13 -8.50
C ILE A 4 -2.62 -8.87 -8.49
N VAL A 5 -1.86 -8.62 -7.43
CA VAL A 5 -0.96 -7.47 -7.36
C VAL A 5 0.23 -7.69 -8.29
N GLU A 6 0.79 -8.91 -8.34
CA GLU A 6 1.87 -9.25 -9.28
C GLU A 6 1.45 -9.25 -10.75
N GLU A 7 0.18 -9.56 -11.03
CA GLU A 7 -0.34 -9.57 -12.41
C GLU A 7 -0.71 -8.18 -12.92
N THR A 8 -0.99 -7.23 -12.02
CA THR A 8 -1.57 -5.92 -12.38
C THR A 8 -0.69 -4.74 -12.04
N VAL A 9 0.27 -4.90 -11.14
CA VAL A 9 1.15 -3.83 -10.66
C VAL A 9 2.59 -4.14 -11.02
N GLU A 10 3.24 -3.17 -11.67
CA GLU A 10 4.64 -3.27 -12.07
C GLU A 10 5.55 -3.45 -10.84
N LEU A 11 6.48 -4.40 -10.91
CA LEU A 11 7.46 -4.66 -9.85
C LEU A 11 8.31 -3.41 -9.59
N GLY A 12 8.51 -3.07 -8.32
CA GLY A 12 9.20 -1.85 -7.91
C GLY A 12 8.29 -0.61 -7.83
N SER A 13 7.01 -0.73 -8.21
CA SER A 13 6.04 0.34 -7.96
C SER A 13 5.89 0.62 -6.47
N ARG A 14 5.58 1.89 -6.16
CA ARG A 14 5.11 2.28 -4.82
C ARG A 14 3.64 1.94 -4.67
N VAL A 15 3.33 1.15 -3.65
CA VAL A 15 1.97 0.64 -3.39
C VAL A 15 1.56 1.08 -1.99
N TYR A 16 0.39 1.70 -1.92
CA TYR A 16 -0.25 2.10 -0.67
C TYR A 16 -1.44 1.20 -0.40
N THR A 17 -1.51 0.59 0.78
CA THR A 17 -2.63 -0.27 1.17
C THR A 17 -3.13 0.10 2.55
N ASP A 18 -4.29 -0.41 2.94
CA ASP A 18 -4.72 -0.39 4.34
C ASP A 18 -3.97 -1.46 5.19
N GLU A 19 -4.35 -1.57 6.46
CA GLU A 19 -3.79 -2.49 7.46
C GLU A 19 -4.10 -3.99 7.25
N TYR A 20 -4.75 -4.37 6.15
CA TYR A 20 -5.08 -5.76 5.87
C TYR A 20 -3.83 -6.64 5.68
N LYS A 21 -3.71 -7.68 6.51
CA LYS A 21 -2.52 -8.55 6.61
C LYS A 21 -2.08 -9.22 5.31
N ALA A 22 -2.96 -9.38 4.33
CA ALA A 22 -2.59 -9.95 3.03
C ALA A 22 -1.49 -9.12 2.33
N TYR A 23 -1.51 -7.80 2.52
CA TYR A 23 -0.55 -6.88 1.90
C TYR A 23 0.80 -6.81 2.59
N SER A 24 0.92 -7.35 3.82
CA SER A 24 2.18 -7.32 4.61
C SER A 24 3.39 -8.00 3.93
N SER A 25 3.13 -8.82 2.90
CA SER A 25 4.16 -9.49 2.11
C SER A 25 4.69 -8.66 0.93
N LEU A 26 4.02 -7.57 0.53
CA LEU A 26 4.35 -6.80 -0.67
C LEU A 26 5.76 -6.19 -0.61
N GLY A 27 6.16 -5.65 0.55
CA GLY A 27 7.53 -5.16 0.74
C GLY A 27 8.60 -6.24 0.52
N LYS A 28 8.32 -7.48 0.93
CA LYS A 28 9.23 -8.62 0.70
C LYS A 28 9.22 -9.12 -0.73
N ARG A 29 8.19 -8.77 -1.50
CA ARG A 29 7.99 -9.16 -2.90
C ARG A 29 8.57 -8.14 -3.87
N GLY A 30 9.22 -7.08 -3.37
CA GLY A 30 9.92 -6.09 -4.19
C GLY A 30 9.12 -4.84 -4.54
N TYR A 31 8.01 -4.61 -3.84
CA TYR A 31 7.24 -3.36 -3.94
C TYR A 31 7.70 -2.36 -2.87
N GLU A 32 7.68 -1.07 -3.20
CA GLU A 32 7.83 -0.02 -2.19
C GLU A 32 6.48 0.13 -1.49
N HIS A 33 6.29 -0.65 -0.42
CA HIS A 33 4.99 -0.80 0.24
C HIS A 33 4.86 0.10 1.46
N GLU A 34 3.82 0.92 1.47
CA GLU A 34 3.41 1.76 2.60
C GLU A 34 1.98 1.39 3.01
N MET A 35 1.69 1.48 4.30
CA MET A 35 0.38 1.12 4.85
C MET A 35 -0.25 2.34 5.54
N VAL A 36 -1.54 2.54 5.29
CA VAL A 36 -2.39 3.47 6.02
C VAL A 36 -3.06 2.70 7.16
N ASN A 37 -2.91 3.18 8.40
CA ASN A 37 -3.52 2.55 9.57
C ASN A 37 -4.80 3.30 10.00
N HIS A 38 -5.96 2.78 9.61
CA HIS A 38 -7.25 3.38 9.99
C HIS A 38 -7.56 3.22 11.48
N SER A 39 -7.03 2.17 12.13
CA SER A 39 -7.11 2.02 13.58
C SER A 39 -6.36 3.12 14.34
N GLU A 40 -5.41 3.81 13.69
CA GLU A 40 -4.67 4.95 14.24
C GLU A 40 -5.21 6.32 13.77
N ASP A 41 -6.40 6.36 13.16
CA ASP A 41 -7.01 7.57 12.57
C ASP A 41 -6.17 8.17 11.43
N GLU A 42 -5.40 7.33 10.73
CA GLU A 42 -4.66 7.71 9.52
C GLU A 42 -5.54 7.50 8.28
N TYR A 43 -5.66 8.56 7.47
CA TYR A 43 -6.50 8.55 6.26
C TYR A 43 -5.74 8.89 4.98
N ALA A 44 -4.48 9.31 5.08
CA ALA A 44 -3.60 9.54 3.95
C ALA A 44 -2.13 9.46 4.41
N SER A 45 -1.31 8.80 3.61
CA SER A 45 0.15 8.73 3.80
C SER A 45 0.85 9.25 2.54
N GLY A 46 1.92 10.03 2.71
CA GLY A 46 2.65 10.70 1.61
C GLY A 46 2.95 12.19 1.84
N GLU A 47 3.88 12.76 1.06
CA GLU A 47 4.37 14.15 1.21
C GLU A 47 3.31 15.24 0.87
N ASP A 48 2.27 14.91 0.09
CA ASP A 48 1.18 15.84 -0.24
C ASP A 48 -0.14 15.36 0.41
N ASN A 49 -0.20 15.38 1.74
CA ASN A 49 -1.44 15.17 2.50
C ASN A 49 -2.33 16.43 2.45
N LYS A 50 -2.65 16.91 1.24
CA LYS A 50 -3.67 17.94 1.06
C LYS A 50 -5.03 17.27 1.02
N ILE A 51 -5.69 17.23 2.17
CA ILE A 51 -7.11 16.91 2.26
C ILE A 51 -7.87 17.86 1.34
N HIS A 52 -8.39 17.33 0.22
CA HIS A 52 -9.28 18.09 -0.66
C HIS A 52 -10.64 18.15 0.06
N THR A 53 -10.84 19.24 0.82
CA THR A 53 -12.15 19.58 1.40
C THR A 53 -13.09 20.11 0.32
#